data_AF-A0A8T0T752-F1
#
_entry.id   AF-A0A8T0T752-F1
#
_cell.length_a   1.000
_cell.length_b   1.000
_cell.length_c   1.000
_cell.angle_alpha   90.00
_cell.angle_beta   90.00
_cell.angle_gamma   90.00
#
_symmetry.space_group_name_H-M   'P 1'
#
loop_
_entity.id
_entity.type
_entity.pdbx_description
1 polymer ?
#
loop_
_entity_poly.entity_id
_entity_poly.type
_entity_poly.pdbx_seq_one_letter_code
_entity_poly.pdbx_strand_id
1 'polypeptide(L)'
;MRTTVEENKKFAKFIADKINRSSSKVTVCLPQKGISALDAPGMPFYDPEATLTLLGELKTLIQINDIREVKLLPYHINDPEFANALVDAFLGMDVKASSKAQPQQDGKRKKIQFRTEKFR
;
A
#
# COMPACT_ATOMS: atom_id res chain seq x y z
N MET A 1 17.84 -7.51 -17.25
CA MET A 1 18.33 -8.60 -16.39
C MET A 1 17.15 -9.15 -15.61
N ARG A 2 16.89 -10.46 -15.69
CA ARG A 2 15.85 -11.13 -14.89
C ARG A 2 16.46 -11.56 -13.56
N THR A 3 15.73 -11.39 -12.47
CA THR A 3 16.13 -11.83 -11.13
C THR A 3 15.97 -13.35 -11.00
N THR A 4 16.90 -13.96 -10.29
CA THR A 4 16.96 -15.41 -10.04
C THR A 4 16.10 -15.82 -8.84
N VAL A 5 15.83 -17.12 -8.71
CA VAL A 5 15.18 -17.72 -7.53
C VAL A 5 15.88 -17.32 -6.22
N GLU A 6 17.21 -17.40 -6.18
CA GLU A 6 18.00 -17.07 -4.99
C GLU A 6 17.97 -15.58 -4.63
N GLU A 7 17.92 -14.70 -5.63
CA GLU A 7 17.72 -13.26 -5.39
C GLU A 7 16.31 -12.98 -4.86
N ASN A 8 15.29 -13.66 -5.38
CA ASN A 8 13.91 -13.53 -4.90
C ASN A 8 13.77 -13.97 -3.43
N LYS A 9 14.47 -15.04 -2.99
CA LYS A 9 14.55 -15.40 -1.57
C LYS A 9 15.15 -14.28 -0.72
N LYS A 10 16.23 -13.65 -1.19
CA LYS A 10 16.87 -12.51 -0.50
C LYS A 10 15.93 -11.31 -0.41
N PHE A 11 15.19 -11.01 -1.48
CA PHE A 11 14.19 -9.94 -1.48
C PHE A 11 13.06 -10.24 -0.50
N ALA A 12 12.52 -11.45 -0.52
CA ALA A 12 11.48 -11.88 0.40
C ALA A 12 11.92 -11.71 1.86
N LYS A 13 13.13 -12.15 2.19
CA LYS A 13 13.72 -11.98 3.52
C LYS A 13 13.84 -10.51 3.90
N PHE A 14 14.40 -9.69 3.03
CA PHE A 14 14.59 -8.26 3.29
C PHE A 14 13.25 -7.55 3.55
N ILE A 15 12.23 -7.83 2.73
CA ILE A 15 10.89 -7.25 2.85
C ILE A 15 10.21 -7.74 4.14
N ALA A 16 10.22 -9.05 4.41
CA ALA A 16 9.63 -9.63 5.60
C ALA A 16 10.26 -9.11 6.89
N ASP A 17 11.60 -8.97 6.94
CA ASP A 17 12.31 -8.40 8.09
C ASP A 17 11.82 -6.98 8.43
N LYS A 18 11.46 -6.17 7.42
CA LYS A 18 10.92 -4.82 7.60
C LYS A 18 9.46 -4.83 8.04
N ILE A 19 8.63 -5.63 7.38
CA ILE A 19 7.20 -5.76 7.72
C ILE A 19 7.03 -6.30 9.14
N ASN A 20 7.85 -7.27 9.54
CA ASN A 20 7.82 -7.87 10.88
C ASN A 20 8.18 -6.89 12.00
N ARG A 21 8.75 -5.73 11.69
CA ARG A 21 9.05 -4.66 12.64
C ARG A 21 7.99 -3.56 12.67
N SER A 22 6.99 -3.61 11.79
CA SER A 22 5.89 -2.64 11.79
C SER A 22 5.06 -2.77 13.06
N SER A 23 4.79 -1.62 13.70
CA SER A 23 3.84 -1.48 14.82
C SER A 23 2.45 -1.01 14.37
N SER A 24 2.26 -0.75 13.08
CA SER A 24 1.00 -0.32 12.48
C SER A 24 0.42 -1.42 11.58
N LYS A 25 -0.87 -1.34 11.29
CA LYS A 25 -1.57 -2.28 10.42
C LYS A 25 -0.91 -2.34 9.04
N VAL A 26 -0.67 -3.55 8.52
CA VAL A 26 -0.08 -3.82 7.21
C VAL A 26 -0.83 -4.97 6.55
N THR A 27 -1.18 -4.79 5.29
CA THR A 27 -1.69 -5.86 4.42
C THR A 27 -0.78 -5.98 3.20
N VAL A 28 -0.29 -7.18 2.92
CA VAL A 28 0.54 -7.48 1.75
C VAL A 28 -0.28 -8.26 0.74
N CYS A 29 -0.48 -7.70 -0.45
CA CYS A 29 -1.20 -8.38 -1.53
C CYS A 29 -0.20 -8.91 -2.57
N LEU A 30 -0.32 -10.20 -2.89
CA LEU A 30 0.64 -10.93 -3.73
C LEU A 30 -0.05 -11.44 -5.01
N PRO A 31 0.34 -10.97 -6.21
CA PRO A 31 -0.26 -11.38 -7.48
C PRO A 31 0.32 -12.71 -7.97
N GLN A 32 -0.48 -13.78 -7.95
CA GLN A 32 0.00 -15.13 -8.26
C GLN A 32 0.39 -15.36 -9.72
N LYS A 33 -0.12 -14.55 -10.66
CA LYS A 33 0.12 -14.79 -12.10
C LYS A 33 1.30 -14.00 -12.67
N GLY A 34 1.93 -13.13 -11.88
CA GLY A 34 3.12 -12.38 -12.28
C GLY A 34 3.20 -11.01 -11.62
N ILE A 35 4.45 -10.53 -11.46
CA ILE A 35 4.78 -9.33 -10.67
C ILE A 35 5.18 -8.12 -11.53
N SER A 36 5.20 -8.25 -12.86
CA SER A 36 5.52 -7.14 -13.77
C SER A 36 4.95 -7.40 -15.16
N ALA A 37 4.83 -6.36 -15.99
CA ALA A 37 4.40 -6.51 -17.38
C ALA A 37 5.25 -7.52 -18.20
N LEU A 38 6.51 -7.72 -17.85
CA LEU A 38 7.41 -8.66 -18.53
C LEU A 38 7.36 -10.08 -17.95
N ASP A 39 6.66 -10.29 -16.84
CA ASP A 39 6.53 -11.56 -16.12
C ASP A 39 5.13 -12.16 -16.33
N ALA A 40 4.84 -12.48 -17.59
CA ALA A 40 3.57 -13.06 -18.02
C ALA A 40 3.80 -14.04 -19.18
N PRO A 41 2.93 -15.03 -19.43
CA PRO A 41 3.12 -16.02 -20.49
C PRO A 41 3.51 -15.39 -21.84
N GLY A 42 4.62 -15.86 -22.42
CA GLY A 42 5.16 -15.36 -23.69
C GLY A 42 6.04 -14.10 -23.58
N MET A 43 6.20 -13.52 -22.39
CA MET A 43 7.04 -12.34 -22.17
C MET A 43 8.48 -12.72 -21.77
N PRO A 44 9.47 -11.85 -22.02
CA PRO A 44 10.89 -12.20 -21.88
C PRO A 44 11.33 -12.62 -20.47
N PHE A 45 10.61 -12.18 -19.44
CA PHE A 45 10.96 -12.41 -18.03
C PHE A 45 9.97 -13.34 -17.33
N TYR A 46 9.13 -14.05 -18.09
CA TYR A 46 8.20 -14.99 -17.50
C TYR A 46 8.94 -16.16 -16.86
N ASP A 47 8.87 -16.20 -15.53
CA ASP A 47 9.49 -17.24 -14.73
C ASP A 47 8.57 -17.56 -13.55
N PRO A 48 7.67 -18.55 -13.73
CA PRO A 48 6.77 -18.99 -12.68
C PRO A 48 7.48 -19.46 -11.42
N GLU A 49 8.68 -20.05 -11.54
CA GLU A 49 9.43 -20.56 -10.39
C GLU A 49 9.97 -19.41 -9.54
N ALA A 50 10.57 -18.40 -10.17
CA ALA A 50 11.04 -17.20 -9.47
C ALA A 50 9.89 -16.46 -8.78
N THR A 51 8.75 -16.31 -9.46
CA THR A 51 7.56 -15.67 -8.89
C THR A 51 6.99 -16.47 -7.73
N LEU A 52 6.77 -17.78 -7.90
CA LEU A 52 6.28 -18.64 -6.81
C LEU A 52 7.23 -18.68 -5.61
N THR A 53 8.54 -18.64 -5.84
CA THR A 53 9.55 -18.53 -4.78
C THR A 53 9.36 -17.24 -3.98
N LEU A 54 9.29 -16.08 -4.65
CA LEU A 54 9.09 -14.80 -3.96
C LEU A 54 7.81 -14.81 -3.11
N LEU A 55 6.70 -15.27 -3.70
CA LEU A 55 5.41 -15.26 -3.01
C LEU A 55 5.37 -16.26 -1.85
N GLY A 56 5.92 -17.45 -2.04
CA GLY A 56 5.99 -18.50 -1.02
C GLY A 56 6.86 -18.09 0.16
N GLU A 57 8.01 -17.49 -0.10
CA GLU A 57 8.92 -16.97 0.94
C GLU A 57 8.27 -15.82 1.71
N LEU A 58 7.65 -14.85 1.02
CA LEU A 58 6.92 -13.76 1.70
C LEU A 58 5.79 -14.28 2.59
N LYS A 59 4.99 -15.23 2.09
CA LYS A 59 3.92 -15.89 2.85
C LYS A 59 4.45 -16.59 4.10
N THR A 60 5.63 -17.19 4.02
CA THR A 60 6.24 -17.98 5.11
C THR A 60 6.94 -17.09 6.13
N LEU A 61 7.66 -16.06 5.69
CA LEU A 61 8.52 -15.23 6.53
C LEU A 61 7.77 -14.09 7.23
N ILE A 62 6.66 -13.61 6.67
CA ILE A 62 5.83 -12.59 7.32
C ILE A 62 5.04 -13.22 8.46
N GLN A 63 5.25 -12.69 9.67
CA GLN A 63 4.58 -13.15 10.89
C GLN A 63 3.16 -12.55 10.96
N ILE A 64 2.18 -13.33 10.51
CA ILE A 64 0.75 -12.98 10.53
C ILE A 64 0.26 -12.80 11.96
N ASN A 65 -0.49 -11.73 12.19
CA ASN A 65 -1.17 -11.42 13.46
C ASN A 65 -2.28 -10.40 13.22
N ASP A 66 -2.92 -9.90 14.29
CA ASP A 66 -4.04 -8.97 14.21
C ASP A 66 -3.77 -7.67 13.41
N ILE A 67 -2.49 -7.28 13.29
CA ILE A 67 -2.07 -6.08 12.55
C ILE A 67 -1.34 -6.40 11.24
N ARG A 68 -1.11 -7.67 10.91
CA ARG A 68 -0.36 -8.09 9.70
C ARG A 68 -1.03 -9.22 8.97
N GLU A 69 -1.38 -8.96 7.72
CA GLU A 69 -2.05 -9.91 6.83
C GLU A 69 -1.27 -10.08 5.51
N VAL A 70 -1.29 -11.29 4.95
CA VAL A 70 -0.81 -11.59 3.59
C VAL A 70 -1.93 -12.21 2.78
N LYS A 71 -2.27 -11.59 1.65
CA LYS A 71 -3.30 -12.06 0.71
C LYS A 71 -2.65 -12.54 -0.58
N LEU A 72 -2.84 -13.80 -0.93
CA LEU A 72 -2.52 -14.30 -2.28
C LEU A 72 -3.74 -14.12 -3.17
N LEU A 73 -3.55 -13.44 -4.30
CA LEU A 73 -4.63 -13.09 -5.22
C LEU A 73 -4.39 -13.76 -6.57
N PRO A 74 -5.40 -14.42 -7.17
CA PRO A 74 -5.27 -15.22 -8.39
C PRO A 74 -5.22 -14.37 -9.67
N TYR A 75 -4.45 -13.28 -9.63
CA TYR A 75 -4.36 -12.26 -10.66
C TYR A 75 -2.90 -11.97 -11.02
N HIS A 76 -2.69 -11.40 -12.20
CA HIS A 76 -1.44 -10.75 -12.57
C HIS A 76 -1.44 -9.33 -12.00
N ILE A 77 -0.26 -8.75 -11.71
CA ILE A 77 -0.18 -7.42 -11.10
C ILE A 77 -0.90 -6.31 -11.89
N ASN A 78 -1.02 -6.49 -13.20
CA ASN A 78 -1.66 -5.54 -14.12
C ASN A 78 -3.14 -5.86 -14.42
N ASP A 79 -3.72 -6.91 -13.82
CA ASP A 79 -5.14 -7.18 -13.97
C ASP A 79 -5.94 -6.11 -13.20
N PRO A 80 -7.01 -5.53 -13.77
CA PRO A 80 -7.85 -4.54 -13.07
C PRO A 80 -8.39 -5.04 -11.73
N GLU A 81 -8.68 -6.35 -11.63
CA GLU A 81 -9.13 -7.00 -10.41
C GLU A 81 -8.08 -6.96 -9.30
N PHE A 82 -6.79 -7.06 -9.65
CA PHE A 82 -5.71 -6.92 -8.67
C PHE A 82 -5.63 -5.48 -8.16
N ALA A 83 -5.79 -4.49 -9.05
CA ALA A 83 -5.83 -3.08 -8.67
C ALA A 83 -7.00 -2.77 -7.74
N ASN A 84 -8.20 -3.27 -8.05
CA ASN A 84 -9.37 -3.13 -7.18
C ASN A 84 -9.13 -3.79 -5.81
N ALA A 85 -8.58 -5.01 -5.78
CA ALA A 85 -8.28 -5.71 -4.54
C ALA A 85 -7.26 -4.97 -3.65
N LEU A 86 -6.28 -4.25 -4.25
CA LEU A 86 -5.36 -3.40 -3.50
C LEU A 86 -6.09 -2.22 -2.83
N VAL A 87 -7.00 -1.56 -3.56
CA VAL A 87 -7.79 -0.45 -3.03
C VAL A 87 -8.73 -0.92 -1.93
N ASP A 88 -9.41 -2.05 -2.14
CA ASP A 88 -10.29 -2.65 -1.14
C ASP A 88 -9.52 -3.02 0.13
N ALA A 89 -8.33 -3.60 -0.01
CA ALA A 89 -7.46 -3.90 1.12
C ALA A 89 -7.06 -2.63 1.87
N PHE A 90 -6.70 -1.55 1.16
CA PHE A 90 -6.34 -0.28 1.77
C PHE A 90 -7.52 0.37 2.52
N LEU A 91 -8.69 0.47 1.88
CA LEU A 91 -9.88 1.08 2.49
C LEU A 91 -10.38 0.26 3.69
N GLY A 92 -10.29 -1.07 3.61
CA GLY A 92 -10.66 -1.98 4.70
C GLY A 92 -9.72 -1.95 5.93
N MET A 93 -8.58 -1.26 5.85
CA MET A 93 -7.70 -1.09 7.01
C MET A 93 -8.30 -0.17 8.08
N ASP A 94 -9.40 0.53 7.78
CA ASP A 94 -10.08 1.49 8.66
C ASP A 94 -9.07 2.46 9.30
N VAL A 95 -8.22 3.01 8.43
CA VAL A 95 -7.26 4.03 8.80
C VAL A 95 -8.09 5.23 9.21
N LYS A 96 -8.30 5.43 10.52
CA LYS A 96 -8.80 6.70 11.04
C LYS A 96 -7.94 7.78 10.39
N ALA A 97 -8.54 8.56 9.49
CA ALA A 97 -7.85 9.69 8.88
C ALA A 97 -7.26 10.49 10.03
N SER A 98 -5.95 10.70 10.03
CA SER A 98 -5.28 11.52 11.04
C SER A 98 -5.95 12.90 11.01
N SER A 99 -6.85 13.15 11.96
CA SER A 99 -7.55 14.41 12.12
C SER A 99 -6.63 15.43 12.81
N LYS A 100 -5.46 15.67 12.20
CA LYS A 100 -4.58 16.80 12.51
C LYS A 100 -4.29 17.59 11.24
N ALA A 101 -5.34 18.17 10.67
CA ALA A 101 -5.25 19.47 10.01
C ALA A 101 -6.29 20.36 10.71
N GLN A 102 -5.85 21.07 11.75
CA GLN A 102 -6.66 22.17 12.28
C GLN A 102 -6.72 23.27 11.22
N PRO A 103 -7.89 23.84 10.91
CA PRO A 103 -7.96 25.06 10.12
C PRO A 103 -7.21 26.16 10.88
N GLN A 104 -6.23 26.76 10.21
CA GLN A 104 -5.52 27.94 10.68
C GLN A 104 -6.56 29.04 10.98
N GLN A 105 -6.63 29.48 12.24
CA GLN A 105 -7.57 30.50 12.67
C GLN A 105 -7.37 31.78 11.86
N ASP A 106 -8.50 32.19 11.28
CA ASP A 106 -8.71 33.40 10.51
C ASP A 106 -8.20 34.64 11.27
N GLY A 107 -7.39 35.44 10.60
CA GLY A 107 -6.79 36.64 11.16
C GLY A 107 -7.89 37.62 11.62
N LYS A 108 -7.80 38.05 12.88
CA LYS A 108 -8.63 39.10 13.49
C LYS A 108 -8.81 40.30 12.54
N ARG A 109 -9.93 40.37 11.81
CA ARG A 109 -10.42 41.61 11.23
C ARG A 109 -11.00 42.46 12.35
N LYS A 110 -10.24 43.49 12.76
CA LYS A 110 -10.72 44.55 13.66
C LYS A 110 -11.99 45.16 13.05
N LYS A 111 -13.11 45.13 13.79
CA LYS A 111 -14.32 45.88 13.45
C LYS A 111 -13.99 47.37 13.52
N ILE A 112 -14.00 48.05 12.38
CA ILE A 112 -14.02 49.50 12.33
C ILE A 112 -15.45 49.94 12.60
N GLN A 113 -15.63 50.66 13.70
CA GLN A 113 -16.89 51.21 14.17
C GLN A 113 -17.17 52.48 13.38
N PHE A 114 -18.08 52.43 12.40
CA PHE A 114 -18.56 53.63 11.72
C PHE A 114 -19.60 54.33 12.60
N ARG A 115 -19.20 55.53 13.03
CA ARG A 115 -19.97 56.51 13.80
C ARG A 115 -21.14 57.03 12.96
N THR A 116 -22.33 57.00 13.55
CA THR A 116 -23.56 57.60 13.03
C THR A 116 -23.49 59.12 13.15
N GLU A 117 -23.75 59.82 12.06
CA GLU A 117 -24.18 61.23 12.09
C GLU A 117 -25.37 61.38 11.13
N LYS A 118 -26.56 61.50 11.73
CA LYS A 118 -27.79 62.02 11.10
C LYS A 118 -27.52 63.46 10.68
N PHE A 119 -27.87 63.87 9.46
CA PHE A 119 -28.37 65.23 9.22
C PHE A 119 -29.26 65.27 7.96
N ARG A 120 -30.54 65.57 8.24
CA ARG A 120 -31.57 66.26 7.43
C ARG A 120 -31.84 65.83 5.99
#